data_AF-A0A316WGN5-F1
#
_entry.id   AF-A0A316WGN5-F1
#
_cell.length_a   1.000
_cell.length_b   1.000
_cell.length_c   1.000
_cell.angle_alpha   90.00
_cell.angle_beta   90.00
_cell.angle_gamma   90.00
#
_symmetry.space_group_name_H-M   'P 1'
#
loop_
_entity.id
_entity.type
_entity.pdbx_description
1 polymer ?
#
loop_
_entity_poly.entity_id
_entity_poly.type
_entity_poly.pdbx_seq_one_letter_code
_entity_poly.pdbx_strand_id
1 'polypeptide(L)'
;MTQADILNLIDDELLLDNIKTELNKQHIVWTDHSGTENSINIHQTAINNDGVIAWWQYNEAGKEQVRVRLEERKIITWKLPVNTLEQPSFRDGSLYFYENYLIIKYKDKHYQRLFIFNIKTLQTEEIILDALTIQIKVIGNELFLGGLYHDEEFIKVTMYADRFEKENIDEAYLQQRSIIFD
;
A
#
# COMPACT_ATOMS: atom_id res chain seq x y z
N MET A 1 11.90 -14.01 3.41
CA MET A 1 10.54 -14.38 3.02
C MET A 1 10.32 -13.88 1.60
N THR A 2 9.76 -14.70 0.72
CA THR A 2 9.43 -14.32 -0.66
C THR A 2 8.02 -13.75 -0.74
N GLN A 3 7.69 -13.01 -1.80
CA GLN A 3 6.32 -12.54 -1.97
C GLN A 3 5.30 -13.68 -2.16
N ALA A 4 5.73 -14.85 -2.70
CA ALA A 4 4.87 -16.02 -2.81
C ALA A 4 4.52 -16.60 -1.42
N ASP A 5 5.45 -16.50 -0.46
CA ASP A 5 5.18 -16.89 0.94
C ASP A 5 4.12 -15.98 1.56
N ILE A 6 4.10 -14.68 1.21
CA ILE A 6 3.08 -13.72 1.69
C ILE A 6 1.69 -14.16 1.21
N LEU A 7 1.53 -14.57 -0.05
CA LEU A 7 0.24 -15.05 -0.56
C LEU A 7 -0.24 -16.31 0.18
N ASN A 8 0.64 -17.28 0.46
CA ASN A 8 0.26 -18.45 1.26
C ASN A 8 -0.25 -18.05 2.66
N LEU A 9 0.41 -17.09 3.32
CA LEU A 9 -0.02 -16.61 4.64
C LEU A 9 -1.37 -15.90 4.61
N ILE A 10 -1.67 -15.20 3.51
CA ILE A 10 -2.98 -14.56 3.31
C ILE A 10 -4.05 -15.62 3.02
N ASP A 11 -3.73 -16.63 2.21
CA ASP A 11 -4.62 -17.75 1.88
C ASP A 11 -5.04 -18.52 3.14
N ASP A 12 -4.07 -18.84 4.01
CA ASP A 12 -4.32 -19.45 5.31
C ASP A 12 -5.28 -18.61 6.17
N GLU A 13 -5.12 -17.28 6.15
CA GLU A 13 -5.98 -16.37 6.91
C GLU A 13 -7.42 -16.37 6.34
N LEU A 14 -7.57 -16.32 5.02
CA LEU A 14 -8.88 -16.38 4.36
C LEU A 14 -9.58 -17.72 4.64
N LEU A 15 -8.83 -18.82 4.69
CA LEU A 15 -9.36 -20.14 5.01
C LEU A 15 -9.92 -20.21 6.44
N LEU A 16 -9.32 -19.51 7.41
CA LEU A 16 -9.84 -19.40 8.78
C LEU A 16 -11.21 -18.70 8.83
N ASP A 17 -11.47 -17.78 7.90
CA ASP A 17 -12.76 -17.13 7.69
C ASP A 17 -13.73 -18.00 6.85
N ASN A 18 -13.40 -19.27 6.60
CA ASN A 18 -14.12 -20.21 5.73
C ASN A 18 -14.26 -19.72 4.28
N ILE A 19 -13.33 -18.88 3.82
CA ILE A 19 -13.28 -18.45 2.43
C ILE A 19 -12.47 -19.47 1.65
N LYS A 20 -13.11 -20.12 0.67
CA LYS A 20 -12.42 -21.02 -0.26
C LYS A 20 -11.86 -20.21 -1.42
N THR A 21 -10.57 -20.33 -1.62
CA THR A 21 -9.77 -19.54 -2.57
C THR A 21 -9.15 -20.41 -3.65
N GLU A 22 -8.77 -19.75 -4.75
CA GLU A 22 -7.87 -20.26 -5.78
C GLU A 22 -6.57 -19.46 -5.71
N LEU A 23 -5.51 -20.09 -5.19
CA LEU A 23 -4.19 -19.49 -5.04
C LEU A 23 -3.27 -19.93 -6.18
N ASN A 24 -2.54 -18.97 -6.76
CA ASN A 24 -1.37 -19.25 -7.59
C ASN A 24 -0.18 -18.36 -7.20
N LYS A 25 0.90 -18.40 -7.98
CA LYS A 25 2.14 -17.66 -7.67
C LYS A 25 2.03 -16.13 -7.72
N GLN A 26 0.97 -15.59 -8.30
CA GLN A 26 0.82 -14.16 -8.59
C GLN A 26 -0.41 -13.54 -7.91
N HIS A 27 -1.45 -14.32 -7.63
CA HIS A 27 -2.67 -13.81 -7.01
C HIS A 27 -3.48 -14.89 -6.29
N ILE A 28 -4.45 -14.42 -5.50
CA ILE A 28 -5.53 -15.20 -4.88
C ILE A 28 -6.85 -14.70 -5.46
N VAL A 29 -7.75 -15.62 -5.84
CA VAL A 29 -9.13 -15.29 -6.27
C VAL A 29 -10.15 -16.09 -5.46
N TRP A 30 -11.32 -15.50 -5.19
CA TRP A 30 -12.48 -16.23 -4.69
C TRP A 30 -13.78 -15.52 -5.04
N THR A 31 -14.88 -16.27 -5.06
CA THR A 31 -16.23 -15.71 -5.20
C THR A 31 -16.87 -15.61 -3.82
N ASP A 32 -17.40 -14.43 -3.48
CA ASP A 32 -18.14 -14.27 -2.22
C ASP A 32 -19.57 -14.82 -2.31
N HIS A 33 -20.30 -14.79 -1.20
CA HIS A 33 -21.67 -15.29 -1.12
C HIS A 33 -22.66 -14.54 -2.05
N SER A 34 -22.28 -13.37 -2.58
CA SER A 34 -23.09 -12.58 -3.50
C SER A 34 -22.83 -12.92 -4.95
N GLY A 35 -21.91 -13.85 -5.22
CA GLY A 35 -21.46 -14.17 -6.57
C GLY A 35 -20.44 -13.16 -7.12
N THR A 36 -19.88 -12.29 -6.29
CA THR A 36 -18.88 -11.29 -6.74
C THR A 36 -17.48 -11.88 -6.61
N GLU A 37 -16.69 -11.81 -7.69
CA GLU A 37 -15.29 -12.21 -7.64
C GLU A 37 -14.45 -11.16 -6.89
N ASN A 38 -13.61 -11.65 -5.98
CA ASN A 38 -12.65 -10.90 -5.19
C ASN A 38 -11.24 -11.39 -5.54
N SER A 39 -10.27 -10.49 -5.51
CA SER A 39 -8.88 -10.85 -5.80
C SER A 39 -7.86 -10.04 -4.99
N ILE A 40 -6.67 -10.63 -4.87
CA ILE A 40 -5.47 -10.06 -4.23
C ILE A 40 -4.29 -10.38 -5.12
N ASN A 41 -3.54 -9.36 -5.55
CA ASN A 41 -2.30 -9.57 -6.32
C ASN A 41 -1.06 -9.43 -5.45
N ILE A 42 -0.02 -10.21 -5.79
CA ILE A 42 1.24 -10.28 -5.06
C ILE A 42 1.95 -8.93 -4.90
N HIS A 43 1.92 -8.08 -5.92
CA HIS A 43 2.54 -6.74 -5.91
C HIS A 43 1.78 -5.74 -5.01
N GLN A 44 0.58 -6.09 -4.57
CA GLN A 44 -0.28 -5.30 -3.70
C GLN A 44 -0.30 -5.86 -2.27
N THR A 45 0.79 -6.55 -1.89
CA THR A 45 0.98 -7.12 -0.55
C THR A 45 2.26 -6.56 0.07
N ALA A 46 2.29 -6.50 1.39
CA ALA A 46 3.47 -6.12 2.15
C ALA A 46 3.54 -6.92 3.46
N ILE A 47 4.75 -7.11 3.97
CA ILE A 47 4.98 -7.68 5.30
C ILE A 47 6.09 -6.89 5.99
N ASN A 48 5.93 -6.62 7.29
CA ASN A 48 6.97 -5.98 8.10
C ASN A 48 7.83 -7.02 8.86
N ASN A 49 8.86 -6.55 9.56
CA ASN A 49 9.77 -7.43 10.31
C ASN A 49 9.11 -8.14 11.51
N ASP A 50 7.98 -7.62 12.00
CA ASP A 50 7.17 -8.22 13.07
C ASP A 50 6.16 -9.25 12.52
N GLY A 51 6.21 -9.57 11.22
CA GLY A 51 5.29 -10.51 10.60
C GLY A 51 3.85 -9.99 10.44
N VAL A 52 3.64 -8.68 10.60
CA VAL A 52 2.37 -8.02 10.26
C VAL A 52 2.24 -8.00 8.74
N ILE A 53 1.11 -8.51 8.24
CA ILE A 53 0.86 -8.65 6.81
C ILE A 53 -0.22 -7.66 6.40
N ALA A 54 0.00 -6.94 5.30
CA ALA A 54 -1.02 -6.13 4.66
C ALA A 54 -1.25 -6.58 3.22
N TRP A 55 -2.51 -6.52 2.77
CA TRP A 55 -2.86 -6.82 1.40
C TRP A 55 -4.01 -5.94 0.92
N TRP A 56 -3.93 -5.58 -0.35
CA TRP A 56 -5.03 -4.93 -1.05
C TRP A 56 -6.01 -6.01 -1.54
N GLN A 57 -7.28 -5.83 -1.21
CA GLN A 57 -8.37 -6.63 -1.74
C GLN A 57 -9.30 -5.73 -2.55
N TYR A 58 -9.63 -6.16 -3.75
CA TYR A 58 -10.66 -5.55 -4.57
C TYR A 58 -11.62 -6.60 -5.14
N ASN A 59 -12.78 -6.16 -5.59
CA ASN A 59 -13.77 -7.02 -6.21
C ASN A 59 -14.33 -6.44 -7.51
N GLU A 60 -15.00 -7.27 -8.32
CA GLU A 60 -15.58 -6.85 -9.60
C GLU A 60 -16.67 -5.78 -9.46
N ALA A 61 -17.32 -5.69 -8.30
CA ALA A 61 -18.28 -4.62 -7.99
C ALA A 61 -17.58 -3.27 -7.73
N GLY A 62 -16.26 -3.23 -7.69
CA GLY A 62 -15.45 -2.03 -7.51
C GLY A 62 -15.22 -1.63 -6.05
N LYS A 63 -15.51 -2.51 -5.09
CA LYS A 63 -15.18 -2.30 -3.67
C LYS A 63 -13.70 -2.60 -3.45
N GLU A 64 -13.04 -1.74 -2.69
CA GLU A 64 -11.62 -1.84 -2.38
C GLU A 64 -11.35 -1.58 -0.91
N GLN A 65 -10.38 -2.32 -0.37
CA GLN A 65 -9.92 -2.15 1.00
C GLN A 65 -8.52 -2.73 1.15
N VAL A 66 -7.77 -2.14 2.06
CA VAL A 66 -6.52 -2.70 2.55
C VAL A 66 -6.82 -3.42 3.86
N ARG A 67 -6.43 -4.69 3.94
CA ARG A 67 -6.50 -5.48 5.16
C ARG A 67 -5.12 -5.53 5.79
N VAL A 68 -5.06 -5.44 7.11
CA VAL A 68 -3.81 -5.58 7.88
C VAL A 68 -4.03 -6.59 8.99
N ARG A 69 -3.31 -7.70 8.93
CA ARG A 69 -3.32 -8.72 9.98
C ARG A 69 -2.15 -8.50 10.95
N LEU A 70 -2.49 -8.17 12.19
CA LEU A 70 -1.56 -8.04 13.30
C LEU A 70 -1.15 -9.42 13.85
N GLU A 71 -0.05 -9.49 14.63
CA GLU A 71 0.44 -10.74 15.23
C GLU A 71 -0.63 -11.52 16.03
N GLU A 72 -1.52 -10.81 16.73
CA GLU A 72 -2.63 -11.40 17.50
C GLU A 72 -3.79 -11.93 16.63
N ARG A 73 -3.60 -12.07 15.31
CA ARG A 73 -4.64 -12.39 14.31
C ARG A 73 -5.82 -11.41 14.30
N LYS A 74 -5.60 -10.19 14.79
CA LYS A 74 -6.55 -9.10 14.65
C LYS A 74 -6.42 -8.52 13.24
N ILE A 75 -7.53 -8.39 12.54
CA ILE A 75 -7.59 -7.79 11.20
C ILE A 75 -8.12 -6.36 11.31
N ILE A 76 -7.31 -5.40 10.84
CA ILE A 76 -7.74 -4.03 10.59
C ILE A 76 -8.17 -3.93 9.13
N THR A 77 -9.31 -3.28 8.88
CA THR A 77 -9.77 -2.94 7.54
C THR A 77 -9.63 -1.45 7.34
N TRP A 78 -8.67 -1.05 6.52
CA TRP A 78 -8.53 0.32 6.06
C TRP A 78 -9.27 0.48 4.74
N LYS A 79 -10.20 1.43 4.69
CA LYS A 79 -10.93 1.78 3.48
C LYS A 79 -10.31 3.02 2.89
N LEU A 80 -10.08 2.99 1.59
CA LEU A 80 -9.57 4.13 0.86
C LEU A 80 -10.53 5.33 1.05
N PRO A 81 -10.07 6.48 1.57
CA PRO A 81 -10.90 7.67 1.74
C PRO A 81 -11.05 8.42 0.41
N VAL A 82 -11.43 7.69 -0.64
CA VAL A 82 -11.79 8.25 -1.96
C VAL A 82 -13.30 8.13 -2.13
N ASN A 83 -13.94 9.22 -2.52
CA ASN A 83 -15.29 9.21 -3.07
C ASN A 83 -15.15 9.36 -4.59
N THR A 84 -14.67 8.33 -5.28
CA THR A 84 -14.73 8.31 -6.75
C THR A 84 -16.14 7.85 -7.15
N LEU A 85 -16.90 8.74 -7.80
CA LEU A 85 -18.25 8.48 -8.29
C LEU A 85 -18.29 7.42 -9.41
N GLU A 86 -17.14 7.16 -10.04
CA GLU A 86 -16.99 6.18 -11.11
C GLU A 86 -16.21 4.96 -10.61
N GLN A 87 -16.52 3.76 -11.12
CA GLN A 87 -15.67 2.59 -10.96
C GLN A 87 -14.36 2.82 -11.72
N PRO A 88 -13.17 2.82 -11.07
CA PRO A 88 -11.94 2.99 -11.82
C PRO A 88 -11.74 1.86 -12.85
N SER A 89 -11.47 2.26 -14.09
CA SER A 89 -11.17 1.39 -15.23
C SER A 89 -9.74 0.83 -15.23
N PHE A 90 -8.86 1.43 -14.41
CA PHE A 90 -7.49 1.00 -14.16
C PHE A 90 -7.21 1.23 -12.68
N ARG A 91 -6.71 0.21 -11.99
CA ARG A 91 -6.45 0.23 -10.55
C ARG A 91 -5.10 -0.38 -10.30
N ASP A 92 -4.26 0.35 -9.58
CA ASP A 92 -2.99 -0.15 -9.11
C ASP A 92 -2.76 0.35 -7.68
N GLY A 93 -2.18 -0.52 -6.87
CA GLY A 93 -2.02 -0.30 -5.44
C GLY A 93 -0.69 -0.90 -5.02
N SER A 94 0.16 -0.13 -4.35
CA SER A 94 1.40 -0.66 -3.80
C SER A 94 1.45 -0.39 -2.31
N LEU A 95 1.89 -1.40 -1.57
CA LEU A 95 1.98 -1.37 -0.12
C LEU A 95 3.43 -1.49 0.31
N TYR A 96 3.84 -0.66 1.27
CA TYR A 96 5.17 -0.74 1.88
C TYR A 96 5.03 -0.57 3.38
N PHE A 97 5.84 -1.31 4.13
CA PHE A 97 5.93 -1.10 5.57
C PHE A 97 7.19 -0.33 5.93
N TYR A 98 7.03 0.58 6.90
CA TYR A 98 8.10 1.09 7.73
C TYR A 98 7.66 0.98 9.20
N GLU A 99 8.25 0.06 9.95
CA GLU A 99 7.82 -0.27 11.32
C GLU A 99 6.29 -0.45 11.44
N ASN A 100 5.59 0.46 12.13
CA ASN A 100 4.14 0.50 12.32
C ASN A 100 3.40 1.38 11.30
N TYR A 101 4.09 1.92 10.30
CA TYR A 101 3.50 2.69 9.23
C TYR A 101 3.32 1.81 7.99
N LEU A 102 2.09 1.73 7.53
CA LEU A 102 1.75 1.20 6.23
C LEU A 102 1.66 2.37 5.25
N ILE A 103 2.60 2.43 4.32
CA ILE A 103 2.60 3.36 3.20
C ILE A 103 1.77 2.74 2.07
N ILE A 104 0.77 3.48 1.62
CA ILE A 104 -0.25 3.03 0.68
C ILE A 104 -0.19 3.95 -0.53
N LYS A 105 0.36 3.46 -1.63
CA LYS A 105 0.31 4.14 -2.93
C LYS A 105 -0.92 3.66 -3.68
N TYR A 106 -1.85 4.56 -3.95
CA TYR A 106 -3.06 4.28 -4.71
C TYR A 106 -3.00 5.01 -6.05
N LYS A 107 -3.39 4.33 -7.12
CA LYS A 107 -3.53 4.92 -8.44
C LYS A 107 -4.89 4.56 -9.03
N ASP A 108 -5.63 5.59 -9.41
CA ASP A 108 -6.80 5.45 -10.28
C ASP A 108 -6.55 6.06 -11.66
N LYS A 109 -7.61 6.17 -12.45
CA LYS A 109 -7.57 6.72 -13.81
C LYS A 109 -7.09 8.18 -13.85
N HIS A 110 -7.30 8.93 -12.78
CA HIS A 110 -7.13 10.38 -12.73
C HIS A 110 -5.98 10.82 -11.83
N TYR A 111 -5.72 10.10 -10.74
CA TYR A 111 -4.81 10.53 -9.69
C TYR A 111 -3.94 9.39 -9.15
N GLN A 112 -2.74 9.76 -8.71
CA GLN A 112 -1.96 8.97 -7.77
C GLN A 112 -2.03 9.65 -6.40
N ARG A 113 -2.34 8.87 -5.37
CA ARG A 113 -2.48 9.33 -4.00
C ARG A 113 -1.58 8.49 -3.11
N LEU A 114 -1.01 9.12 -2.09
CA LEU A 114 -0.17 8.43 -1.13
C LEU A 114 -0.74 8.62 0.27
N PHE A 115 -0.90 7.52 1.00
CA PHE A 115 -1.30 7.57 2.40
C PHE A 115 -0.25 6.93 3.29
N ILE A 116 -0.09 7.47 4.49
CA ILE A 116 0.68 6.89 5.58
C ILE A 116 -0.32 6.53 6.68
N PHE A 117 -0.52 5.23 6.89
CA PHE A 117 -1.43 4.68 7.89
C PHE A 117 -0.65 4.09 9.07
N ASN A 118 -0.86 4.63 10.28
CA ASN A 118 -0.26 4.08 11.49
C ASN A 118 -1.15 2.95 12.03
N ILE A 119 -0.66 1.70 11.97
CA ILE A 119 -1.45 0.52 12.35
C ILE A 119 -1.69 0.42 13.87
N LYS A 120 -0.93 1.15 14.69
CA LYS A 120 -1.07 1.18 16.15
C LYS A 120 -2.07 2.24 16.61
N THR A 121 -2.00 3.45 16.04
CA THR A 121 -2.89 4.57 16.42
C THR A 121 -4.15 4.66 15.56
N LEU A 122 -4.19 3.92 14.43
CA LEU A 122 -5.22 3.96 13.40
C LEU A 122 -5.39 5.33 12.71
N GLN A 123 -4.41 6.21 12.86
CA GLN A 123 -4.39 7.51 12.18
C GLN A 123 -3.88 7.34 10.75
N THR A 124 -4.50 8.07 9.83
CA THR A 124 -4.11 8.13 8.42
C THR A 124 -3.80 9.56 8.05
N GLU A 125 -2.72 9.77 7.33
CA GLU A 125 -2.44 11.03 6.66
C GLU A 125 -2.22 10.82 5.17
N GLU A 126 -2.71 11.76 4.36
CA GLU A 126 -2.43 11.81 2.94
C GLU A 126 -1.24 12.73 2.66
N ILE A 127 -0.32 12.27 1.81
CA ILE A 127 0.76 13.08 1.27
C ILE A 127 0.35 13.52 -0.13
N ILE A 128 0.17 14.83 -0.30
CA ILE A 128 -0.10 15.46 -1.59
C ILE A 128 1.25 15.87 -2.17
N LEU A 129 1.47 15.52 -3.43
CA LEU A 129 2.66 15.86 -4.22
C LEU A 129 2.18 16.40 -5.57
N ASP A 130 2.72 17.52 -6.04
CA ASP A 130 2.46 18.00 -7.40
C ASP A 130 3.27 17.18 -8.41
N ALA A 131 2.75 15.99 -8.73
CA ALA A 131 3.32 15.06 -9.67
C ALA A 131 2.26 14.18 -10.34
N LEU A 132 2.40 13.93 -11.64
CA LEU A 132 1.53 13.03 -12.40
C LEU A 132 1.79 11.56 -12.05
N THR A 133 3.05 11.22 -11.79
CA THR A 133 3.46 9.88 -11.36
C THR A 133 4.39 9.97 -10.17
N ILE A 134 3.99 9.38 -9.06
CA ILE A 134 4.74 9.39 -7.81
C ILE A 134 5.68 8.19 -7.80
N GLN A 135 6.97 8.44 -7.67
CA GLN A 135 7.99 7.46 -7.37
C GLN A 135 8.23 7.40 -5.85
N ILE A 136 8.54 6.21 -5.34
CA ILE A 136 8.69 5.97 -3.90
C ILE A 136 10.00 5.24 -3.64
N LYS A 137 10.71 5.66 -2.60
CA LYS A 137 11.86 4.93 -2.06
C LYS A 137 11.87 4.99 -0.54
N VAL A 138 11.99 3.85 0.12
CA VAL A 138 12.12 3.77 1.59
C VAL A 138 13.55 3.36 1.94
N ILE A 139 14.23 4.17 2.77
CA ILE A 139 15.58 3.87 3.26
C ILE A 139 15.63 4.19 4.75
N GLY A 140 15.77 3.15 5.58
CA GLY A 140 15.63 3.32 7.02
C GLY A 140 14.29 4.00 7.33
N ASN A 141 14.34 5.08 8.10
CA ASN A 141 13.17 5.85 8.50
C ASN A 141 12.79 6.99 7.54
N GLU A 142 13.47 7.09 6.41
CA GLU A 142 13.20 8.11 5.39
C GLU A 142 12.39 7.51 4.24
N LEU A 143 11.27 8.14 3.94
CA LEU A 143 10.45 7.92 2.75
C LEU A 143 10.72 9.06 1.78
N PHE A 144 11.30 8.75 0.63
CA PHE A 144 11.51 9.68 -0.47
C PHE A 144 10.37 9.53 -1.46
N LEU A 145 9.84 10.67 -1.87
CA LEU A 145 8.77 10.81 -2.85
C LEU A 145 9.27 11.76 -3.92
N GLY A 146 9.02 11.43 -5.18
CA GLY A 146 9.41 12.26 -6.30
C GLY A 146 8.44 12.11 -7.45
N GLY A 147 8.25 13.18 -8.21
CA GLY A 147 7.68 13.05 -9.55
C GLY A 147 8.62 12.34 -10.51
N LEU A 148 8.03 11.77 -11.57
CA LEU A 148 8.77 11.12 -12.65
C LEU A 148 9.28 12.12 -13.69
N TYR A 149 8.59 13.25 -13.85
CA TYR A 149 8.89 14.24 -14.87
C TYR A 149 9.71 15.41 -14.32
N HIS A 150 10.37 16.13 -15.22
CA HIS A 150 11.11 17.33 -14.87
C HIS A 150 10.17 18.39 -14.29
N ASP A 151 10.68 19.18 -13.34
CA ASP A 151 9.96 20.21 -12.58
C ASP A 151 8.86 19.70 -11.63
N GLU A 152 8.67 18.38 -11.49
CA GLU A 152 7.77 17.82 -10.47
C GLU A 152 8.41 17.84 -9.08
N GLU A 153 7.56 17.86 -8.04
CA GLU A 153 8.02 18.01 -6.66
C GLU A 153 8.76 16.76 -6.13
N PHE A 154 9.70 17.01 -5.21
CA PHE A 154 10.32 15.98 -4.39
C PHE A 154 10.10 16.30 -2.91
N ILE A 155 9.65 15.30 -2.17
CA ILE A 155 9.41 15.38 -0.73
C ILE A 155 10.16 14.26 -0.04
N LYS A 156 10.85 14.59 1.05
CA LYS A 156 11.32 13.63 2.04
C LYS A 156 10.37 13.63 3.23
N VAL A 157 9.93 12.45 3.64
CA VAL A 157 9.18 12.23 4.86
C VAL A 157 10.05 11.43 5.83
N THR A 158 10.40 12.02 6.96
CA THR A 158 11.14 11.33 8.04
C THR A 158 10.13 10.79 9.03
N MET A 159 10.08 9.47 9.18
CA MET A 159 9.16 8.77 10.08
C MET A 159 9.82 8.52 11.44
N TYR A 160 9.15 8.92 12.51
CA TYR A 160 9.49 8.61 13.89
C TYR A 160 8.39 7.73 14.48
N ALA A 161 8.59 7.17 15.68
CA ALA A 161 7.62 6.27 16.29
C ALA A 161 6.23 6.91 16.52
N ASP A 162 6.18 8.22 16.75
CA ASP A 162 4.98 8.98 17.15
C ASP A 162 4.56 10.06 16.16
N ARG A 163 5.41 10.42 15.19
CA ARG A 163 5.16 11.50 14.22
C ARG A 163 5.95 11.28 12.94
N PHE A 164 5.71 12.12 11.94
CA PHE A 164 6.63 12.28 10.82
C PHE A 164 6.80 13.75 10.48
N GLU A 165 7.92 14.05 9.84
CA GLU A 165 8.31 15.39 9.41
C GLU A 165 8.48 15.40 7.90
N LYS A 166 7.92 16.41 7.23
CA LYS A 166 7.99 16.57 5.77
C LYS A 166 8.95 17.70 5.44
N GLU A 167 9.79 17.46 4.45
CA GLU A 167 10.74 18.43 3.91
C GLU A 167 10.69 18.40 2.39
N ASN A 168 10.54 19.57 1.76
CA ASN A 168 10.73 19.69 0.32
C ASN A 168 12.22 19.57 0.03
N ILE A 169 12.56 18.69 -0.89
CA ILE A 169 13.93 18.46 -1.35
C ILE A 169 14.01 18.73 -2.86
N ASP A 170 15.22 18.70 -3.41
CA ASP A 170 15.45 18.88 -4.84
C ASP A 170 16.26 17.71 -5.42
N GLU A 171 16.43 17.72 -6.75
CA GLU A 171 17.23 16.70 -7.44
C GLU A 171 18.68 16.67 -6.94
N ALA A 172 19.24 17.82 -6.54
CA ALA A 172 20.62 17.90 -6.04
C ALA A 172 20.78 17.13 -4.72
N TYR A 173 19.81 17.22 -3.82
CA TYR A 173 19.75 16.44 -2.58
C TYR A 173 19.74 14.93 -2.88
N LEU A 174 18.90 14.49 -3.82
CA LEU A 174 18.81 13.08 -4.22
C LEU A 174 20.13 12.57 -4.79
N GLN A 175 20.78 13.34 -5.67
CA GLN A 175 22.07 13.02 -6.26
C GLN A 175 23.17 12.93 -5.20
N GLN A 176 23.25 13.92 -4.29
CA GLN A 176 24.25 13.93 -3.22
C GLN A 176 24.12 12.71 -2.31
N ARG A 177 22.88 12.26 -2.06
CA ARG A 177 22.57 11.09 -1.22
C ARG A 177 22.56 9.77 -2.00
N SER A 178 22.78 9.81 -3.32
CA SER A 178 22.71 8.64 -4.21
C SER A 178 21.39 7.87 -4.11
N ILE A 179 20.28 8.61 -4.00
CA ILE A 179 18.93 8.02 -3.94
C ILE A 179 18.47 7.69 -5.35
N ILE A 180 18.05 6.44 -5.55
CA ILE A 180 17.45 5.96 -6.80
C ILE A 180 16.09 5.34 -6.43
N PHE A 181 15.04 5.80 -7.10
CA PHE A 181 13.69 5.28 -6.93
C PHE A 181 13.55 3.88 -7.54
N ASP A 182 12.66 3.07 -6.96
CA ASP A 182 12.35 1.71 -7.42
C ASP A 182 11.42 1.68 -8.65
#